data_AF-A0A3D0QJS1-F1
#
_entry.id   AF-A0A3D0QJS1-F1
#
_cell.length_a   1.000
_cell.length_b   1.000
_cell.length_c   1.000
_cell.angle_alpha   90.00
_cell.angle_beta   90.00
_cell.angle_gamma   90.00
#
_symmetry.space_group_name_H-M   'P 1'
#
loop_
_entity.id
_entity.type
_entity.pdbx_description
1 polymer ?
#
loop_
_entity_poly.entity_id
_entity_poly.type
_entity_poly.pdbx_seq_one_letter_code
_entity_poly.pdbx_strand_id
1 'polypeptide(L)'
;MFLSKSPAGIWHLYYTNTAGKRTKVSTKTKLKSQALSFLKSFRLDEQSKPKNISLAEFETEFIHYATKNFTSSNIELYQRAFRNFIGLFGNIQLRQVTALHWDKYKVSRQRSNENRKPVSPITINIELRCLKAAMNTAIRWNLLTVNAFASLKQCAVPERVPTFFTRPEIHALLQSIEEQWLKEIVMFGAMTGLRQGEILHLRWEDLDFERRTIRIQSSIIHLTKAGKHRIVPMNDITYLLLRKKSEDRKSELVFTIEGYPIKREMLSVRFKRAVKKAGITNEGLHFHSLRHTFASWLVQSGVSLYEVQKLLGHSSAVVTQMYSHLLPDQMHSTVNRIGIE
;
A
#
# COMPACT_ATOMS: atom_id res chain seq x y z
N MET A 1 18.01 5.54 -43.18
CA MET A 1 18.28 4.17 -42.68
C MET A 1 19.49 3.61 -43.42
N PHE A 2 20.27 2.70 -42.85
CA PHE A 2 21.39 2.08 -43.55
C PHE A 2 21.63 0.63 -43.10
N LEU A 3 22.27 -0.17 -43.94
CA LEU A 3 22.64 -1.55 -43.63
C LEU A 3 24.09 -1.64 -43.16
N SER A 4 24.36 -2.45 -42.14
CA SER A 4 25.72 -2.77 -41.69
C SER A 4 25.83 -4.25 -41.31
N LYS A 5 27.00 -4.84 -41.57
CA LYS A 5 27.26 -6.27 -41.34
C LYS A 5 27.88 -6.49 -39.97
N SER A 6 27.33 -7.41 -39.19
CA SER A 6 27.89 -7.76 -37.88
C SER A 6 29.16 -8.62 -38.03
N PRO A 7 29.97 -8.76 -36.96
CA PRO A 7 31.11 -9.70 -36.94
C PRO A 7 30.71 -11.15 -37.24
N ALA A 8 29.49 -11.56 -36.87
CA ALA A 8 28.93 -12.88 -37.18
C ALA A 8 28.45 -13.03 -38.65
N GLY A 9 28.66 -11.99 -39.47
CA GLY A 9 28.35 -11.99 -40.90
C GLY A 9 26.89 -11.67 -41.25
N ILE A 10 26.04 -11.32 -40.29
CA ILE A 10 24.60 -11.04 -40.49
C ILE A 10 24.39 -9.54 -40.74
N TRP A 11 23.60 -9.20 -41.75
CA TRP A 11 23.22 -7.81 -42.04
C TRP A 11 22.17 -7.29 -41.06
N HIS A 12 22.36 -6.06 -40.60
CA HIS A 12 21.45 -5.34 -39.72
C HIS A 12 21.02 -4.02 -40.38
N LEU A 13 19.75 -3.69 -40.26
CA LEU A 13 19.19 -2.41 -40.68
C LEU A 13 19.15 -1.45 -39.50
N TYR A 14 19.86 -0.33 -39.62
CA TYR A 14 19.87 0.77 -38.67
C TYR A 14 18.87 1.85 -39.10
N TYR A 15 17.98 2.22 -38.18
CA TYR A 15 16.94 3.20 -38.44
C TYR A 15 16.60 4.00 -37.18
N THR A 16 15.98 5.16 -37.37
CA THR A 16 15.38 5.94 -36.28
C THR A 16 13.92 5.51 -36.19
N ASN A 17 13.49 5.01 -35.02
CA ASN A 17 12.10 4.62 -34.83
C ASN A 17 11.16 5.85 -34.74
N THR A 18 9.86 5.61 -34.70
CA THR A 18 8.82 6.66 -34.56
C THR A 18 8.94 7.49 -33.28
N ALA A 19 9.67 7.00 -32.27
CA ALA A 19 9.97 7.69 -31.02
C ALA A 19 11.30 8.48 -31.05
N GLY A 20 11.93 8.66 -32.22
CA GLY A 20 13.17 9.42 -32.37
C GLY A 20 14.45 8.70 -31.87
N LYS A 21 14.34 7.45 -31.41
CA LYS A 21 15.47 6.66 -30.92
C LYS A 21 16.13 5.87 -32.06
N ARG A 22 17.46 5.95 -32.16
CA ARG A 22 18.25 5.11 -33.08
C ARG A 22 18.23 3.66 -32.59
N THR A 23 17.78 2.75 -33.43
CA THR A 23 17.71 1.32 -33.14
C THR A 23 18.17 0.51 -34.36
N LYS A 24 18.28 -0.82 -34.20
CA LYS A 24 18.64 -1.76 -35.26
C LYS A 24 17.73 -2.98 -35.26
N VAL A 25 17.47 -3.54 -36.43
CA VAL A 25 16.80 -4.83 -36.60
C VAL A 25 17.69 -5.76 -37.43
N SER A 26 17.75 -7.04 -37.06
CA SER A 26 18.50 -8.05 -37.83
C SER A 26 17.69 -8.44 -39.06
N THR A 27 18.34 -8.45 -40.23
CA THR A 27 17.75 -8.98 -41.47
C THR A 27 17.76 -10.52 -41.52
N LYS A 28 18.41 -11.16 -40.54
CA LYS A 28 18.62 -12.62 -40.43
C LYS A 28 19.32 -13.27 -41.64
N THR A 29 19.95 -12.47 -42.51
CA THR A 29 20.65 -12.98 -43.69
C THR A 29 22.12 -12.53 -43.73
N LYS A 30 22.98 -13.38 -44.31
CA LYS A 30 24.38 -13.07 -44.61
C LYS A 30 24.54 -12.47 -46.02
N LEU A 31 23.53 -12.60 -46.88
CA LEU A 31 23.54 -12.18 -48.28
C LEU A 31 23.13 -10.71 -48.43
N LYS A 32 23.97 -9.92 -49.11
CA LYS A 32 23.75 -8.48 -49.32
C LYS A 32 22.49 -8.20 -50.16
N SER A 33 22.19 -9.04 -51.15
CA SER A 33 21.00 -8.91 -52.01
C SER A 33 19.70 -9.06 -51.22
N GLN A 34 19.61 -10.07 -50.36
CA GLN A 34 18.45 -10.28 -49.48
C GLN A 34 18.31 -9.15 -48.45
N ALA A 35 19.42 -8.63 -47.92
CA ALA A 35 19.40 -7.47 -47.04
C ALA A 35 18.90 -6.20 -47.73
N LEU A 36 19.25 -5.99 -49.01
CA LEU A 36 18.75 -4.88 -49.83
C LEU A 36 17.25 -5.03 -50.14
N SER A 37 16.78 -6.25 -50.43
CA SER A 37 15.35 -6.53 -50.57
C SER A 37 14.59 -6.25 -49.28
N PHE A 38 15.15 -6.67 -48.13
CA PHE A 38 14.61 -6.37 -46.82
C PHE A 38 14.53 -4.85 -46.58
N LEU A 39 15.56 -4.08 -46.93
CA LEU A 39 15.53 -2.61 -46.83
C LEU A 39 14.43 -1.98 -47.69
N LYS A 40 14.21 -2.48 -48.92
CA LYS A 40 13.16 -1.97 -49.82
C LYS A 40 11.75 -2.27 -49.32
N SER A 41 11.55 -3.47 -48.75
CA SER A 41 10.27 -3.90 -48.18
C SER A 41 10.07 -3.42 -46.75
N PHE A 42 11.13 -2.95 -46.06
CA PHE A 42 11.04 -2.45 -44.71
C PHE A 42 10.21 -1.18 -44.71
N ARG A 43 9.04 -1.29 -44.08
CA ARG A 43 8.31 -0.15 -43.58
C ARG A 43 8.69 -0.07 -42.10
N LEU A 44 9.01 1.13 -41.62
CA LEU A 44 8.85 1.37 -40.17
C LEU A 44 7.44 0.88 -39.88
N ASP A 45 7.27 0.01 -38.89
CA ASP A 45 5.93 -0.34 -38.43
C ASP A 45 5.14 0.96 -38.44
N GLU A 46 4.17 1.08 -39.35
CA GLU A 46 2.99 1.85 -39.06
C GLU A 46 2.42 1.10 -37.88
N GLN A 47 2.95 1.39 -36.68
CA GLN A 47 2.23 1.16 -35.46
C GLN A 47 0.92 1.87 -35.74
N SER A 48 -0.09 1.06 -36.06
CA SER A 48 -1.47 1.47 -36.27
C SER A 48 -1.68 2.67 -35.37
N LYS A 49 -1.90 3.86 -35.94
CA LYS A 49 -2.03 5.11 -35.15
C LYS A 49 -2.77 4.71 -33.86
N PRO A 50 -2.16 4.87 -32.66
CA PRO A 50 -2.72 4.33 -31.42
C PRO A 50 -4.23 4.50 -31.40
N LYS A 51 -5.02 3.45 -31.16
CA LYS A 51 -6.48 3.56 -31.25
C LYS A 51 -6.96 4.84 -30.55
N ASN A 52 -7.63 5.73 -31.27
CA ASN A 52 -8.02 7.03 -30.73
C ASN A 52 -9.24 6.79 -29.83
N ILE A 53 -8.97 6.54 -28.55
CA ILE A 53 -10.00 6.29 -27.54
C ILE A 53 -10.09 7.47 -26.57
N SER A 54 -11.29 7.68 -26.07
CA SER A 54 -11.58 8.62 -25.00
C SER A 54 -11.10 8.10 -23.64
N LEU A 55 -11.02 9.00 -22.66
CA LEU A 55 -10.69 8.65 -21.28
C LEU A 55 -11.68 7.66 -20.65
N ALA A 56 -12.98 7.79 -20.92
CA ALA A 56 -14.01 6.91 -20.37
C ALA A 56 -13.97 5.50 -20.97
N GLU A 57 -13.67 5.39 -22.27
CA GLU A 57 -13.44 4.09 -22.92
C GLU A 57 -12.19 3.43 -22.33
N PHE A 58 -11.11 4.19 -22.16
CA PHE A 58 -9.89 3.70 -21.51
C PHE A 58 -10.13 3.26 -20.06
N GLU A 59 -10.88 4.05 -19.27
CA GLU A 59 -11.27 3.67 -17.90
C GLU A 59 -11.98 2.31 -17.91
N THR A 60 -12.94 2.11 -18.81
CA THR A 60 -13.72 0.87 -18.89
C THR A 60 -12.81 -0.33 -19.15
N GLU A 61 -11.94 -0.25 -20.16
CA GLU A 61 -10.97 -1.31 -20.47
C GLU A 61 -9.97 -1.53 -19.31
N PHE A 62 -9.47 -0.44 -18.72
CA PHE A 62 -8.55 -0.49 -17.57
C PHE A 62 -9.18 -1.15 -16.34
N ILE A 63 -10.42 -0.81 -16.02
CA ILE A 63 -11.13 -1.38 -14.87
C ILE A 63 -11.43 -2.86 -15.12
N HIS A 64 -11.80 -3.27 -16.34
CA HIS A 64 -11.95 -4.69 -16.67
C HIS A 64 -10.63 -5.47 -16.51
N TYR A 65 -9.50 -4.87 -16.89
CA TYR A 65 -8.19 -5.45 -16.58
C TYR A 65 -7.93 -5.48 -15.06
N ALA A 66 -8.26 -4.40 -14.35
CA ALA A 66 -8.02 -4.26 -12.92
C ALA A 66 -8.78 -5.30 -12.08
N THR A 67 -10.00 -5.67 -12.47
CA THR A 67 -10.81 -6.69 -11.76
C THR A 67 -10.15 -8.06 -11.72
N LYS A 68 -9.32 -8.40 -12.71
CA LYS A 68 -8.59 -9.67 -12.77
C LYS A 68 -7.23 -9.64 -12.08
N ASN A 69 -6.68 -8.46 -11.81
CA ASN A 69 -5.29 -8.30 -11.40
C ASN A 69 -5.11 -7.61 -10.04
N PHE A 70 -6.14 -6.95 -9.52
CA PHE A 70 -6.07 -6.17 -8.30
C PHE A 70 -7.21 -6.49 -7.34
N THR A 71 -6.99 -6.24 -6.05
CA THR A 71 -8.03 -6.36 -5.02
C THR A 71 -9.15 -5.35 -5.23
N SER A 72 -10.37 -5.64 -4.76
CA SER A 72 -11.53 -4.73 -4.80
C SER A 72 -11.22 -3.32 -4.30
N SER A 73 -10.52 -3.22 -3.16
CA SER A 73 -10.13 -1.92 -2.60
C SER A 73 -9.22 -1.08 -3.52
N ASN A 74 -8.34 -1.73 -4.29
CA ASN A 74 -7.50 -1.03 -5.27
C ASN A 74 -8.34 -0.57 -6.47
N ILE A 75 -9.28 -1.40 -6.93
CA ILE A 75 -10.17 -1.06 -8.05
C ILE A 75 -11.00 0.18 -7.70
N GLU A 76 -11.56 0.25 -6.50
CA GLU A 76 -12.28 1.43 -6.01
C GLU A 76 -11.41 2.70 -6.02
N LEU A 77 -10.12 2.58 -5.69
CA LEU A 77 -9.18 3.72 -5.78
C LEU A 77 -9.00 4.20 -7.21
N TYR A 78 -8.86 3.29 -8.18
CA TYR A 78 -8.76 3.64 -9.59
C TYR A 78 -10.05 4.29 -10.09
N GLN A 79 -11.22 3.67 -9.85
CA GLN A 79 -12.52 4.22 -10.23
C GLN A 79 -12.74 5.62 -9.66
N ARG A 80 -12.40 5.83 -8.39
CA ARG A 80 -12.50 7.16 -7.77
C ARG A 80 -11.57 8.17 -8.43
N ALA A 81 -10.33 7.77 -8.74
CA ALA A 81 -9.37 8.66 -9.39
C ALA A 81 -9.82 9.05 -10.81
N PHE A 82 -10.29 8.09 -11.61
CA PHE A 82 -10.84 8.35 -12.94
C PHE A 82 -12.09 9.22 -12.87
N ARG A 83 -13.07 8.88 -12.03
CA ARG A 83 -14.30 9.68 -11.85
C ARG A 83 -14.00 11.13 -11.51
N ASN A 84 -13.08 11.37 -10.58
CA ASN A 84 -12.71 12.73 -10.19
C ASN A 84 -11.98 13.46 -11.33
N PHE A 85 -11.12 12.76 -12.07
CA PHE A 85 -10.34 13.34 -13.18
C PHE A 85 -11.24 13.69 -14.38
N ILE A 86 -12.08 12.75 -14.79
CA ILE A 86 -13.09 12.93 -15.85
C ILE A 86 -14.12 13.98 -15.43
N GLY A 87 -14.54 14.01 -14.16
CA GLY A 87 -15.44 15.03 -13.65
C GLY A 87 -14.88 16.46 -13.73
N LEU A 88 -13.55 16.62 -13.75
CA LEU A 88 -12.90 17.93 -13.86
C LEU A 88 -12.63 18.33 -15.33
N PHE A 89 -12.19 17.40 -16.17
CA PHE A 89 -11.74 17.71 -17.54
C PHE A 89 -12.69 17.24 -18.64
N GLY A 90 -13.76 16.54 -18.29
CA GLY A 90 -14.65 15.89 -19.23
C GLY A 90 -14.03 14.63 -19.87
N ASN A 91 -14.77 14.06 -20.82
CA ASN A 91 -14.33 12.87 -21.56
C ASN A 91 -13.45 13.24 -22.76
N ILE A 92 -12.28 13.82 -22.49
CA ILE A 92 -11.29 14.16 -23.52
C ILE A 92 -10.66 12.90 -24.12
N GLN A 93 -10.00 13.05 -25.28
CA GLN A 93 -9.23 11.96 -25.87
C GLN A 93 -8.05 11.60 -24.97
N LEU A 94 -7.75 10.31 -24.82
CA LEU A 94 -6.66 9.83 -23.95
C LEU A 94 -5.32 10.50 -24.29
N ARG A 95 -5.08 10.75 -25.58
CA ARG A 95 -3.86 11.40 -26.08
C ARG A 95 -3.76 12.90 -25.79
N GLN A 96 -4.88 13.55 -25.46
CA GLN A 96 -4.91 14.97 -25.09
C GLN A 96 -4.56 15.20 -23.63
N VAL A 97 -4.38 14.14 -22.84
CA VAL A 97 -3.93 14.24 -21.45
C VAL A 97 -2.49 14.72 -21.41
N THR A 98 -2.26 15.83 -20.71
CA THR A 98 -0.95 16.50 -20.59
C THR A 98 -0.57 16.76 -19.14
N ALA A 99 0.69 17.16 -18.90
CA ALA A 99 1.16 17.58 -17.58
C ALA A 99 0.34 18.73 -16.97
N LEU A 100 -0.23 19.62 -17.80
CA LEU A 100 -1.11 20.68 -17.30
C LEU A 100 -2.35 20.13 -16.59
N HIS A 101 -2.89 18.99 -17.06
CA HIS A 101 -4.04 18.35 -16.42
C HIS A 101 -3.69 17.82 -15.03
N TRP A 102 -2.46 17.33 -14.82
CA TRP A 102 -1.99 16.91 -13.50
C TRP A 102 -1.97 18.07 -12.51
N ASP A 103 -1.39 19.20 -12.89
CA ASP A 103 -1.28 20.36 -12.00
C ASP A 103 -2.64 21.03 -11.75
N LYS A 104 -3.49 21.14 -12.78
CA LYS A 104 -4.87 21.60 -12.61
C LYS A 104 -5.69 20.66 -11.71
N TYR A 105 -5.52 19.35 -11.86
CA TYR A 105 -6.17 18.37 -10.99
C TYR A 105 -5.75 18.55 -9.53
N LYS A 106 -4.43 18.65 -9.29
CA LYS A 106 -3.86 18.89 -7.97
C LYS A 106 -4.44 20.15 -7.32
N VAL A 107 -4.42 21.28 -8.02
CA VAL A 107 -4.96 22.55 -7.53
C VAL A 107 -6.46 22.43 -7.25
N SER A 108 -7.22 21.84 -8.16
CA SER A 108 -8.67 21.69 -7.99
C SER A 108 -9.04 20.81 -6.78
N ARG A 109 -8.27 19.75 -6.49
CA ARG A 109 -8.53 18.87 -5.34
C ARG A 109 -8.14 19.50 -4.00
N GLN A 110 -7.20 20.44 -4.01
CA GLN A 110 -6.77 21.19 -2.82
C GLN A 110 -7.71 22.35 -2.48
N ARG A 111 -8.49 22.86 -3.43
CA ARG A 111 -9.42 23.97 -3.18
C ARG A 111 -10.56 23.53 -2.27
N SER A 112 -10.88 24.37 -1.29
CA SER A 112 -12.15 24.36 -0.58
C SER A 112 -13.17 25.19 -1.34
N ASN A 113 -14.44 24.80 -1.32
CA ASN A 113 -15.56 25.68 -1.66
C ASN A 113 -16.61 25.62 -0.54
N GLU A 114 -17.64 26.46 -0.60
CA GLU A 114 -18.70 26.57 0.42
C GLU A 114 -19.31 25.21 0.81
N ASN A 115 -19.30 24.24 -0.12
CA ASN A 115 -19.90 22.92 0.06
C ASN A 115 -18.90 21.77 0.25
N ARG A 116 -17.58 22.00 0.15
CA ARG A 116 -16.56 20.94 0.20
C ARG A 116 -15.27 21.38 0.89
N LYS A 117 -14.92 20.64 1.93
CA LYS A 117 -13.60 20.70 2.58
C LYS A 117 -12.49 20.29 1.60
N PRO A 118 -11.28 20.85 1.74
CA PRO A 118 -10.15 20.52 0.89
C PRO A 118 -9.73 19.06 1.12
N VAL A 119 -9.31 18.38 0.06
CA VAL A 119 -8.91 16.97 0.13
C VAL A 119 -7.48 16.86 0.63
N SER A 120 -7.22 15.88 1.51
CA SER A 120 -5.89 15.71 2.08
C SER A 120 -4.82 15.46 1.00
N PRO A 121 -3.60 16.02 1.13
CA PRO A 121 -2.50 15.79 0.19
C PRO A 121 -2.20 14.30 -0.04
N ILE A 122 -2.35 13.46 0.99
CA ILE A 122 -2.14 12.01 0.90
C ILE A 122 -3.18 11.38 -0.03
N THR A 123 -4.45 11.74 0.12
CA THR A 123 -5.53 11.25 -0.74
C THR A 123 -5.30 11.64 -2.20
N ILE A 124 -4.92 12.90 -2.44
CA ILE A 124 -4.57 13.39 -3.78
C ILE A 124 -3.40 12.58 -4.35
N ASN A 125 -2.34 12.36 -3.57
CA ASN A 125 -1.18 11.57 -4.00
C ASN A 125 -1.51 10.10 -4.28
N ILE A 126 -2.54 9.52 -3.64
CA ILE A 126 -3.04 8.19 -3.99
C ILE A 126 -3.73 8.22 -5.35
N GLU A 127 -4.65 9.17 -5.58
CA GLU A 127 -5.35 9.34 -6.86
C GLU A 127 -4.36 9.56 -8.01
N LEU A 128 -3.39 10.46 -7.82
CA LEU A 128 -2.33 10.76 -8.78
C LEU A 128 -1.46 9.53 -9.12
N ARG A 129 -1.14 8.69 -8.13
CA ARG A 129 -0.42 7.42 -8.37
C ARG A 129 -1.26 6.43 -9.18
N CYS A 130 -2.56 6.36 -8.91
CA CYS A 130 -3.48 5.52 -9.67
C CYS A 130 -3.52 5.96 -11.14
N LEU A 131 -3.72 7.26 -11.40
CA LEU A 131 -3.73 7.82 -12.76
C LEU A 131 -2.39 7.58 -13.46
N LYS A 132 -1.26 7.82 -12.79
CA LYS A 132 0.08 7.56 -13.34
C LYS A 132 0.27 6.09 -13.73
N ALA A 133 -0.16 5.16 -12.87
CA ALA A 133 -0.07 3.73 -13.14
C ALA A 133 -0.99 3.28 -14.29
N ALA A 134 -2.19 3.86 -14.38
CA ALA A 134 -3.09 3.62 -15.50
C ALA A 134 -2.49 4.12 -16.83
N MET A 135 -1.92 5.33 -16.86
CA MET A 135 -1.25 5.85 -18.06
C MET A 135 -0.03 5.00 -18.49
N ASN A 136 0.71 4.41 -17.54
CA ASN A 136 1.75 3.42 -17.87
C ASN A 136 1.16 2.15 -18.50
N THR A 137 -0.04 1.75 -18.08
CA THR A 137 -0.74 0.61 -18.67
C THR A 137 -1.21 0.93 -20.09
N ALA A 138 -1.68 2.15 -20.35
CA ALA A 138 -2.01 2.63 -21.69
C ALA A 138 -0.81 2.56 -22.66
N ILE A 139 0.41 2.85 -22.19
CA ILE A 139 1.63 2.66 -23.00
C ILE A 139 1.84 1.19 -23.32
N ARG A 140 1.75 0.32 -22.32
CA ARG A 140 1.91 -1.14 -22.50
C ARG A 140 0.88 -1.71 -23.47
N TRP A 141 -0.31 -1.09 -23.57
CA TRP A 141 -1.37 -1.43 -24.51
C TRP A 141 -1.24 -0.71 -25.87
N ASN A 142 -0.15 0.00 -26.11
CA ASN A 142 0.11 0.78 -27.32
C ASN A 142 -0.97 1.85 -27.62
N LEU A 143 -1.67 2.35 -26.59
CA LEU A 143 -2.64 3.44 -26.68
C LEU A 143 -1.97 4.82 -26.54
N LEU A 144 -0.84 4.87 -25.84
CA LEU A 144 0.01 6.05 -25.68
C LEU A 144 1.47 5.71 -26.01
N THR A 145 2.21 6.69 -26.49
CA THR A 145 3.66 6.57 -26.71
C THR A 145 4.46 7.02 -25.49
N VAL A 146 3.92 7.98 -24.72
CA VAL A 146 4.56 8.59 -23.55
C VAL A 146 3.54 8.79 -22.44
N ASN A 147 4.01 8.75 -21.18
CA ASN A 147 3.17 9.01 -20.03
C ASN A 147 3.35 10.46 -19.63
N ALA A 148 2.31 11.28 -19.82
CA ALA A 148 2.31 12.68 -19.43
C ALA A 148 2.61 12.91 -17.93
N PHE A 149 2.46 11.88 -17.09
CA PHE A 149 2.64 11.92 -15.64
C PHE A 149 3.94 11.28 -15.14
N ALA A 150 4.86 10.89 -16.04
CA ALA A 150 6.05 10.11 -15.68
C ALA A 150 6.96 10.80 -14.63
N SER A 151 7.16 12.11 -14.75
CA SER A 151 8.15 12.86 -13.95
C SER A 151 7.54 14.00 -13.14
N LEU A 152 6.23 13.94 -12.86
CA LEU A 152 5.53 15.01 -12.16
C LEU A 152 5.60 14.85 -10.64
N LYS A 153 5.80 15.97 -9.95
CA LYS A 153 5.90 16.03 -8.49
C LYS A 153 4.51 15.84 -7.86
N GLN A 154 4.50 15.06 -6.79
CA GLN A 154 3.35 14.87 -5.91
C GLN A 154 3.14 16.09 -4.99
N CYS A 155 1.99 16.15 -4.33
CA CYS A 155 1.76 17.12 -3.25
C CYS A 155 2.79 16.88 -2.13
N ALA A 156 3.34 17.97 -1.57
CA ALA A 156 4.08 17.89 -0.33
C ALA A 156 3.16 17.33 0.77
N VAL A 157 3.65 16.34 1.52
CA VAL A 157 2.94 15.76 2.66
C VAL A 157 3.84 16.00 3.87
N PRO A 158 3.36 16.68 4.93
CA PRO A 158 4.13 16.80 6.14
C PRO A 158 4.36 15.41 6.74
N GLU A 159 5.53 15.21 7.32
CA GLU A 159 5.81 13.99 8.07
C GLU A 159 4.79 13.86 9.20
N ARG A 160 4.18 12.68 9.33
CA ARG A 160 3.20 12.41 10.38
C ARG A 160 3.76 11.35 11.30
N VAL A 161 4.00 11.74 12.54
CA VAL A 161 4.28 10.79 13.61
C VAL A 161 2.99 10.00 13.89
N PRO A 162 3.05 8.66 13.94
CA PRO A 162 1.88 7.86 14.28
C PRO A 162 1.34 8.19 15.68
N THR A 163 0.03 8.39 15.79
CA THR A 163 -0.62 8.57 17.08
C THR A 163 -0.74 7.23 17.81
N PHE A 164 -0.40 7.24 19.10
CA PHE A 164 -0.47 6.07 19.97
C PHE A 164 -1.11 6.46 21.31
N PHE A 165 -1.55 5.45 22.05
CA PHE A 165 -2.14 5.61 23.37
C PHE A 165 -1.06 5.57 24.46
N THR A 166 -1.16 6.45 25.43
CA THR A 166 -0.44 6.35 26.70
C THR A 166 -1.00 5.21 27.56
N ARG A 167 -0.25 4.78 28.59
CA ARG A 167 -0.72 3.74 29.52
C ARG A 167 -2.03 4.13 30.24
N PRO A 168 -2.18 5.36 30.78
CA PRO A 168 -3.44 5.81 31.35
C PRO A 168 -4.60 5.81 30.35
N GLU A 169 -4.36 6.23 29.10
CA GLU A 169 -5.41 6.23 28.06
C GLU A 169 -5.85 4.81 27.68
N ILE A 170 -4.94 3.83 27.55
CA ILE A 170 -5.33 2.43 27.34
C ILE A 170 -6.15 1.90 28.52
N HIS A 171 -5.77 2.25 29.75
CA HIS A 171 -6.51 1.84 30.94
C HIS A 171 -7.93 2.42 30.95
N ALA A 172 -8.07 3.73 30.75
CA ALA A 172 -9.37 4.40 30.65
C ALA A 172 -10.22 3.85 29.50
N LEU A 173 -9.61 3.57 28.34
CA LEU A 173 -10.27 2.94 27.20
C LEU A 173 -10.85 1.57 27.59
N LEU A 174 -10.04 0.69 28.19
CA LEU A 174 -10.48 -0.64 28.60
C LEU A 174 -11.60 -0.57 29.65
N GLN A 175 -11.54 0.38 30.60
CA GLN A 175 -12.60 0.59 31.60
C GLN A 175 -13.91 1.10 30.99
N SER A 176 -13.83 1.91 29.92
CA SER A 176 -15.03 2.44 29.26
C SER A 176 -15.83 1.40 28.46
N ILE A 177 -15.20 0.27 28.10
CA ILE A 177 -15.78 -0.76 27.25
C ILE A 177 -16.62 -1.74 28.10
N GLU A 178 -17.92 -1.76 27.84
CA GLU A 178 -18.87 -2.70 28.45
C GLU A 178 -18.86 -4.06 27.72
N GLU A 179 -18.80 -4.02 26.39
CA GLU A 179 -18.84 -5.22 25.54
C GLU A 179 -17.56 -6.04 25.70
N GLN A 180 -17.67 -7.23 26.30
CA GLN A 180 -16.51 -8.08 26.61
C GLN A 180 -15.67 -8.41 25.36
N TRP A 181 -16.31 -8.77 24.24
CA TRP A 181 -15.62 -9.05 22.98
C TRP A 181 -14.74 -7.88 22.51
N LEU A 182 -15.21 -6.64 22.70
CA LEU A 182 -14.49 -5.42 22.30
C LEU A 182 -13.33 -5.14 23.25
N LYS A 183 -13.51 -5.38 24.55
CA LYS A 183 -12.45 -5.21 25.55
C LYS A 183 -11.29 -6.16 25.27
N GLU A 184 -11.61 -7.42 24.98
CA GLU A 184 -10.64 -8.47 24.68
C GLU A 184 -9.86 -8.19 23.40
N ILE A 185 -10.54 -7.83 22.30
CA ILE A 185 -9.87 -7.56 21.02
C ILE A 185 -9.01 -6.28 21.07
N VAL A 186 -9.40 -5.27 21.86
CA VAL A 186 -8.60 -4.05 22.09
C VAL A 186 -7.36 -4.36 22.90
N MET A 187 -7.50 -5.11 24.01
CA MET A 187 -6.38 -5.55 24.82
C MET A 187 -5.38 -6.37 23.98
N PHE A 188 -5.89 -7.34 23.22
CA PHE A 188 -5.07 -8.15 22.32
C PHE A 188 -4.33 -7.32 21.27
N GLY A 189 -5.01 -6.35 20.64
CA GLY A 189 -4.39 -5.45 19.67
C GLY A 189 -3.25 -4.62 20.26
N ALA A 190 -3.42 -4.12 21.50
CA ALA A 190 -2.39 -3.35 22.20
C ALA A 190 -1.19 -4.21 22.64
N MET A 191 -1.40 -5.49 22.97
CA MET A 191 -0.35 -6.39 23.47
C MET A 191 0.42 -7.13 22.38
N THR A 192 -0.08 -7.18 21.14
CA THR A 192 0.53 -7.98 20.05
C THR A 192 0.94 -7.15 18.83
N GLY A 193 0.41 -5.94 18.68
CA GLY A 193 0.68 -5.08 17.52
C GLY A 193 0.23 -5.67 16.17
N LEU A 194 -0.65 -6.66 16.17
CA LEU A 194 -1.18 -7.25 14.93
C LEU A 194 -2.04 -6.26 14.16
N ARG A 195 -2.06 -6.40 12.83
CA ARG A 195 -2.96 -5.59 11.99
C ARG A 195 -4.40 -6.00 12.27
N GLN A 196 -5.34 -5.05 12.19
CA GLN A 196 -6.77 -5.32 12.39
C GLN A 196 -7.27 -6.53 11.60
N GLY A 197 -6.88 -6.63 10.32
CA GLY A 197 -7.26 -7.77 9.49
C GLY A 197 -6.62 -9.10 9.92
N GLU A 198 -5.40 -9.10 10.46
CA GLU A 198 -4.76 -10.29 11.03
C GLU A 198 -5.49 -10.74 12.30
N ILE A 199 -5.92 -9.81 13.15
CA ILE A 199 -6.68 -10.11 14.38
C ILE A 199 -8.06 -10.69 14.06
N LEU A 200 -8.79 -10.07 13.12
CA LEU A 200 -10.15 -10.47 12.75
C LEU A 200 -10.22 -11.85 12.07
N HIS A 201 -9.12 -12.34 11.52
CA HIS A 201 -9.03 -13.64 10.85
C HIS A 201 -8.13 -14.64 11.60
N LEU A 202 -7.75 -14.33 12.84
CA LEU A 202 -6.92 -15.22 13.65
C LEU A 202 -7.70 -16.48 14.02
N ARG A 203 -7.16 -17.66 13.70
CA ARG A 203 -7.77 -18.96 13.98
C ARG A 203 -7.12 -19.63 15.19
N TRP A 204 -7.85 -20.52 15.86
CA TRP A 204 -7.29 -21.29 16.99
C TRP A 204 -6.08 -22.13 16.60
N GLU A 205 -6.03 -22.67 15.38
CA GLU A 205 -4.91 -23.46 14.84
C GLU A 205 -3.60 -22.66 14.66
N ASP A 206 -3.68 -21.32 14.70
CA ASP A 206 -2.51 -20.43 14.61
C ASP A 206 -1.87 -20.16 15.97
N LEU A 207 -2.50 -20.65 17.05
CA LEU A 207 -2.01 -20.48 18.41
C LEU A 207 -1.26 -21.72 18.88
N ASP A 208 -0.01 -21.53 19.27
CA ASP A 208 0.78 -22.54 19.96
C ASP A 208 0.91 -22.13 21.44
N PHE A 209 0.10 -22.75 22.30
CA PHE A 209 0.07 -22.45 23.73
C PHE A 209 1.28 -23.01 24.48
N GLU A 210 1.92 -24.07 23.98
CA GLU A 210 3.11 -24.65 24.61
C GLU A 210 4.31 -23.73 24.40
N ARG A 211 4.50 -23.28 23.15
CA ARG A 211 5.57 -22.34 22.80
C ARG A 211 5.21 -20.88 23.10
N ARG A 212 3.96 -20.61 23.50
CA ARG A 212 3.40 -19.26 23.70
C ARG A 212 3.61 -18.37 22.47
N THR A 213 3.26 -18.86 21.29
CA THR A 213 3.43 -18.12 20.03
C THR A 213 2.17 -18.06 19.18
N ILE A 214 2.04 -16.97 18.42
CA ILE A 214 0.98 -16.72 17.45
C ILE A 214 1.61 -16.73 16.07
N ARG A 215 1.15 -17.63 15.20
CA ARG A 215 1.62 -17.73 13.83
C ARG A 215 0.75 -16.86 12.92
N ILE A 216 1.34 -15.86 12.30
CA ILE A 216 0.64 -14.99 11.36
C ILE A 216 0.88 -15.49 9.94
N GLN A 217 -0.17 -15.99 9.30
CA GLN A 217 -0.14 -16.49 7.93
C GLN A 217 -0.96 -15.62 6.97
N SER A 218 -0.60 -15.70 5.70
CA SER A 218 -1.43 -15.20 4.60
C SER A 218 -2.46 -16.27 4.25
N SER A 219 -3.75 -15.98 4.36
CA SER A 219 -4.82 -16.91 3.95
C SER A 219 -5.49 -16.43 2.66
N ILE A 220 -6.24 -17.32 2.00
CA ILE A 220 -7.06 -16.99 0.82
C ILE A 220 -8.06 -15.87 1.14
N ILE A 221 -8.56 -15.84 2.38
CA ILE A 221 -9.53 -14.86 2.89
C ILE A 221 -8.83 -13.56 3.34
N HIS A 222 -7.58 -13.65 3.80
CA HIS A 222 -6.78 -12.50 4.21
C HIS A 222 -5.34 -12.61 3.71
N LEU A 223 -5.10 -12.05 2.52
CA LEU A 223 -3.74 -11.86 2.01
C LEU A 223 -3.01 -10.87 2.93
N THR A 224 -1.99 -11.34 3.66
CA THR A 224 -1.07 -10.40 4.30
C THR A 224 -0.42 -9.56 3.19
N LYS A 225 -0.32 -8.24 3.39
CA LYS A 225 0.20 -7.29 2.38
C LYS A 225 1.59 -7.64 1.80
N ALA A 226 2.28 -8.64 2.35
CA ALA A 226 3.60 -9.09 1.90
C ALA A 226 3.71 -10.61 1.65
N GLY A 227 2.66 -11.42 1.90
CA GLY A 227 2.76 -12.89 1.85
C GLY A 227 3.78 -13.49 2.83
N LYS A 228 4.23 -12.71 3.83
CA LYS A 228 5.31 -13.11 4.75
C LYS A 228 4.74 -13.68 6.04
N HIS A 229 5.11 -14.92 6.33
CA HIS A 229 4.86 -15.54 7.62
C HIS A 229 5.72 -14.90 8.70
N ARG A 230 5.15 -14.72 9.89
CA ARG A 230 5.92 -14.35 11.09
C ARG A 230 5.33 -14.99 12.33
N ILE A 231 6.18 -15.15 13.34
CA ILE A 231 5.80 -15.63 14.66
C ILE A 231 5.82 -14.44 15.61
N VAL A 232 4.74 -14.28 16.39
CA VAL A 232 4.62 -13.24 17.42
C VAL A 232 4.53 -13.94 18.78
N PRO A 233 5.47 -13.71 19.70
CA PRO A 233 5.40 -14.27 21.05
C PRO A 233 4.24 -13.66 21.84
N MET A 234 3.61 -14.46 22.69
CA MET A 234 2.59 -14.01 23.64
C MET A 234 3.27 -13.52 24.92
N ASN A 235 2.98 -12.30 25.35
CA ASN A 235 3.23 -11.92 26.74
C ASN A 235 2.21 -12.60 27.67
N ASP A 236 2.43 -12.56 28.99
CA ASP A 236 1.56 -13.24 29.96
C ASP A 236 0.11 -12.78 29.86
N ILE A 237 -0.13 -11.48 29.64
CA ILE A 237 -1.48 -10.91 29.45
C ILE A 237 -2.17 -11.55 28.24
N THR A 238 -1.49 -11.63 27.10
CA THR A 238 -2.01 -12.23 25.87
C THR A 238 -2.26 -13.73 26.05
N TYR A 239 -1.32 -14.43 26.70
CA TYR A 239 -1.45 -15.85 26.98
C TYR A 239 -2.68 -16.13 27.83
N LEU A 240 -2.83 -15.45 28.98
CA LEU A 240 -3.96 -15.63 29.89
C LEU A 240 -5.30 -15.31 29.21
N LEU A 241 -5.35 -14.21 28.44
CA LEU A 241 -6.52 -13.83 27.66
C LEU A 241 -6.93 -14.94 26.69
N LEU A 242 -5.99 -15.44 25.89
CA LEU A 242 -6.25 -16.48 24.90
C LEU A 242 -6.58 -17.83 25.54
N ARG A 243 -5.94 -18.19 26.66
CA ARG A 243 -6.25 -19.41 27.42
C ARG A 243 -7.68 -19.39 27.93
N LYS A 244 -8.10 -18.31 28.58
CA LYS A 244 -9.48 -18.14 29.05
C LYS A 244 -10.48 -18.24 27.90
N LYS A 245 -10.23 -17.54 26.78
CA LYS A 245 -11.10 -17.65 25.59
C LYS A 245 -11.14 -19.05 24.99
N SER A 246 -10.08 -19.84 25.16
CA SER A 246 -10.00 -21.18 24.59
C SER A 246 -10.85 -22.22 25.33
N GLU A 247 -11.38 -21.89 26.51
CA GLU A 247 -12.31 -22.71 27.30
C GLU A 247 -13.73 -22.69 26.71
N ASP A 248 -14.12 -21.62 26.03
CA ASP A 248 -15.44 -21.43 25.41
C ASP A 248 -15.31 -21.12 23.89
N ARG A 249 -14.87 -22.12 23.12
CA ARG A 249 -14.67 -21.98 21.67
C ARG A 249 -16.00 -22.10 20.94
N LYS A 250 -16.56 -20.95 20.53
CA LYS A 250 -17.79 -20.89 19.73
C LYS A 250 -17.57 -20.89 18.21
N SER A 251 -16.32 -20.84 17.74
CA SER A 251 -15.95 -20.69 16.33
C SER A 251 -14.50 -21.12 16.10
N GLU A 252 -14.13 -21.35 14.83
CA GLU A 252 -12.73 -21.51 14.41
C GLU A 252 -11.91 -20.23 14.61
N LEU A 253 -12.56 -19.07 14.54
CA LEU A 253 -11.95 -17.77 14.78
C LEU A 253 -11.83 -17.49 16.28
N VAL A 254 -10.72 -16.88 16.67
CA VAL A 254 -10.43 -16.52 18.07
C VAL A 254 -11.31 -15.37 18.55
N PHE A 255 -11.52 -14.36 17.69
CA PHE A 255 -12.32 -13.17 18.01
C PHE A 255 -13.63 -13.15 17.22
N THR A 256 -14.73 -13.39 17.92
CA THR A 256 -16.09 -13.44 17.38
C THR A 256 -17.08 -12.76 18.33
N ILE A 257 -18.28 -12.50 17.83
CA ILE A 257 -19.44 -12.12 18.66
C ILE A 257 -20.42 -13.28 18.57
N GLU A 258 -20.61 -14.01 19.66
CA GLU A 258 -21.45 -15.22 19.71
C GLU A 258 -21.16 -16.22 18.57
N GLY A 259 -19.87 -16.45 18.28
CA GLY A 259 -19.42 -17.36 17.22
C GLY A 259 -19.38 -16.76 15.81
N TYR A 260 -19.97 -15.57 15.59
CA TYR A 260 -19.98 -14.91 14.29
C TYR A 260 -18.75 -14.01 14.06
N PRO A 261 -18.22 -13.95 12.81
CA PRO A 261 -17.12 -13.07 12.47
C PRO A 261 -17.41 -11.58 12.73
N ILE A 262 -16.45 -10.88 13.32
CA ILE A 262 -16.55 -9.44 13.57
C ILE A 262 -16.32 -8.67 12.27
N LYS A 263 -17.30 -7.85 11.86
CA LYS A 263 -17.16 -6.96 10.70
C LYS A 263 -16.19 -5.80 11.00
N ARG A 264 -15.29 -5.51 10.06
CA ARG A 264 -14.25 -4.46 10.21
C ARG A 264 -14.83 -3.08 10.51
N GLU A 265 -15.89 -2.72 9.80
CA GLU A 265 -16.55 -1.41 9.91
C GLU A 265 -17.19 -1.27 11.30
N MET A 266 -17.86 -2.34 11.76
CA MET A 266 -18.48 -2.39 13.08
C MET A 266 -17.44 -2.26 14.19
N LEU A 267 -16.33 -3.01 14.12
CA LEU A 267 -15.21 -2.86 15.07
C LEU A 267 -14.70 -1.42 15.10
N SER A 268 -14.49 -0.81 13.94
CA SER A 268 -13.94 0.55 13.83
C SER A 268 -14.88 1.59 14.45
N VAL A 269 -16.19 1.48 14.21
CA VAL A 269 -17.21 2.37 14.78
C VAL A 269 -17.31 2.18 16.31
N ARG A 270 -17.41 0.93 16.77
CA ARG A 270 -17.52 0.60 18.20
C ARG A 270 -16.29 1.06 18.98
N PHE A 271 -15.09 0.80 18.43
CA PHE A 271 -13.84 1.29 18.99
C PHE A 271 -13.81 2.81 19.11
N LYS A 272 -14.19 3.55 18.05
CA LYS A 272 -14.17 5.01 18.08
C LYS A 272 -15.14 5.58 19.13
N ARG A 273 -16.30 4.94 19.31
CA ARG A 273 -17.26 5.30 20.38
C ARG A 273 -16.66 5.06 21.77
N ALA A 274 -15.98 3.93 21.98
CA ALA A 274 -15.29 3.64 23.24
C ALA A 274 -14.20 4.66 23.56
N VAL A 275 -13.37 5.03 22.57
CA VAL A 275 -12.35 6.09 22.73
C VAL A 275 -12.98 7.41 23.17
N LYS A 276 -14.10 7.82 22.55
CA LYS A 276 -14.82 9.03 22.94
C LYS A 276 -15.41 8.92 24.35
N LYS A 277 -15.98 7.77 24.71
CA LYS A 277 -16.54 7.51 26.05
C LYS A 277 -15.48 7.54 27.14
N ALA A 278 -14.25 7.13 26.83
CA ALA A 278 -13.09 7.19 27.72
C ALA A 278 -12.54 8.61 27.94
N GLY A 279 -13.13 9.65 27.35
CA GLY A 279 -12.67 11.03 27.48
C GLY A 279 -11.40 11.35 26.70
N ILE A 280 -10.96 10.47 25.80
CA ILE A 280 -9.72 10.65 25.03
C ILE A 280 -9.99 11.61 23.87
N THR A 281 -9.35 12.78 23.91
CA THR A 281 -9.61 13.90 22.98
C THR A 281 -8.87 13.79 21.65
N ASN A 282 -7.87 12.91 21.55
CA ASN A 282 -7.11 12.73 20.31
C ASN A 282 -7.95 12.05 19.22
N GLU A 283 -8.47 12.87 18.30
CA GLU A 283 -9.30 12.43 17.19
C GLU A 283 -8.57 11.54 16.17
N GLY A 284 -7.23 11.55 16.15
CA GLY A 284 -6.42 10.71 15.27
C GLY A 284 -6.37 9.24 15.68
N LEU A 285 -6.79 8.91 16.90
CA LEU A 285 -6.77 7.53 17.40
C LEU A 285 -7.87 6.68 16.75
N HIS A 286 -7.46 5.52 16.25
CA HIS A 286 -8.30 4.53 15.57
C HIS A 286 -7.79 3.13 15.92
N PHE A 287 -8.48 2.07 15.49
CA PHE A 287 -8.11 0.71 15.93
C PHE A 287 -6.66 0.34 15.58
N HIS A 288 -6.14 0.83 14.44
CA HIS A 288 -4.73 0.61 14.06
C HIS A 288 -3.73 1.36 14.97
N SER A 289 -4.16 2.40 15.69
CA SER A 289 -3.34 3.06 16.70
C SER A 289 -2.91 2.11 17.83
N LEU A 290 -3.63 1.01 18.08
CA LEU A 290 -3.17 -0.01 19.04
C LEU A 290 -1.85 -0.66 18.62
N ARG A 291 -1.64 -0.83 17.31
CA ARG A 291 -0.35 -1.30 16.78
C ARG A 291 0.73 -0.25 16.92
N HIS A 292 0.39 1.02 16.70
CA HIS A 292 1.31 2.13 16.97
C HIS A 292 1.68 2.18 18.46
N THR A 293 0.72 1.98 19.36
CA THR A 293 0.95 1.83 20.81
C THR A 293 1.92 0.71 21.14
N PHE A 294 1.71 -0.49 20.60
CA PHE A 294 2.62 -1.61 20.80
C PHE A 294 4.05 -1.26 20.35
N ALA A 295 4.19 -0.68 19.16
CA ALA A 295 5.49 -0.25 18.63
C ALA A 295 6.16 0.81 19.52
N SER A 296 5.42 1.86 19.85
CA SER A 296 5.89 2.97 20.68
C SER A 296 6.34 2.49 22.05
N TRP A 297 5.57 1.63 22.72
CA TRP A 297 5.92 1.13 24.05
C TRP A 297 7.15 0.23 24.04
N LEU A 298 7.33 -0.61 23.01
CA LEU A 298 8.56 -1.40 22.89
C LEU A 298 9.78 -0.50 22.70
N VAL A 299 9.69 0.50 21.82
CA VAL A 299 10.79 1.45 21.59
C VAL A 299 11.10 2.25 22.86
N GLN A 300 10.08 2.74 23.56
CA GLN A 300 10.24 3.43 24.85
C GLN A 300 10.84 2.52 25.93
N SER A 301 10.68 1.21 25.81
CA SER A 301 11.28 0.22 26.71
C SER A 301 12.70 -0.17 26.28
N GLY A 302 13.28 0.49 25.28
CA GLY A 302 14.64 0.25 24.80
C GLY A 302 14.78 -0.88 23.78
N VAL A 303 13.69 -1.47 23.30
CA VAL A 303 13.75 -2.53 22.29
C VAL A 303 14.20 -1.95 20.95
N SER A 304 15.10 -2.67 20.26
CA SER A 304 15.68 -2.18 19.01
C SER A 304 14.64 -2.02 17.91
N LEU A 305 14.83 -1.04 17.02
CA LEU A 305 13.96 -0.83 15.86
C LEU A 305 13.93 -2.07 14.94
N TYR A 306 14.99 -2.88 14.92
CA TYR A 306 15.05 -4.13 14.16
C TYR A 306 14.09 -5.17 14.73
N GLU A 307 14.10 -5.40 16.05
CA GLU A 307 13.19 -6.34 16.71
C GLU A 307 11.74 -5.89 16.56
N VAL A 308 11.46 -4.59 16.75
CA VAL A 308 10.13 -4.01 16.52
C VAL A 308 9.68 -4.22 15.07
N GLN A 309 10.57 -4.03 14.09
CA GLN A 309 10.28 -4.27 12.67
C GLN A 309 9.88 -5.73 12.42
N LYS A 310 10.57 -6.70 13.04
CA LYS A 310 10.31 -8.14 12.90
C LYS A 310 8.97 -8.53 13.53
N LEU A 311 8.72 -8.11 14.79
CA LEU A 311 7.46 -8.38 15.49
C LEU A 311 6.25 -7.84 14.73
N LEU A 312 6.37 -6.62 14.21
CA LEU A 312 5.32 -5.97 13.44
C LEU A 312 5.21 -6.50 12.00
N GLY A 313 6.24 -7.12 11.45
CA GLY A 313 6.26 -7.54 10.05
C GLY A 313 6.19 -6.36 9.09
N HIS A 314 7.02 -5.34 9.31
CA HIS A 314 7.19 -4.23 8.36
C HIS A 314 8.12 -4.65 7.22
N SER A 315 7.65 -4.46 5.99
CA SER A 315 8.43 -4.75 4.78
C SER A 315 9.54 -3.75 4.52
N SER A 316 9.46 -2.55 5.09
CA SER A 316 10.44 -1.48 4.95
C SER A 316 10.87 -0.97 6.33
N ALA A 317 12.18 -0.81 6.53
CA ALA A 317 12.75 -0.24 7.74
C ALA A 317 12.30 1.22 7.95
N VAL A 318 12.04 1.97 6.86
CA VAL A 318 11.56 3.36 6.90
C VAL A 318 10.25 3.48 7.71
N VAL A 319 9.37 2.47 7.63
CA VAL A 319 8.12 2.46 8.40
C VAL A 319 8.39 2.33 9.90
N THR A 320 9.43 1.60 10.29
CA THR A 320 9.83 1.47 11.70
C THR A 320 10.65 2.67 12.18
N GLN A 321 11.41 3.33 11.30
CA GLN A 321 12.17 4.54 11.64
C GLN A 321 11.29 5.69 12.14
N MET A 322 9.99 5.70 11.80
CA MET A 322 9.03 6.67 12.34
C MET A 322 8.94 6.64 13.87
N TYR A 323 9.34 5.56 14.55
CA TYR A 323 9.34 5.48 16.02
C TYR A 323 10.69 5.84 16.65
N SER A 324 11.73 6.15 15.85
CA SER A 324 13.10 6.39 16.35
C SER A 324 13.19 7.47 17.43
N HIS A 325 12.38 8.54 17.29
CA HIS A 325 12.30 9.64 18.26
C HIS A 325 11.78 9.25 19.65
N LEU A 326 11.26 8.01 19.82
CA LEU A 326 10.80 7.49 21.11
C LEU A 326 11.87 6.68 21.85
N LEU A 327 13.05 6.51 21.26
CA LEU A 327 14.15 5.83 21.93
C LEU A 327 14.53 6.60 23.20
N PRO A 328 14.72 5.92 24.34
CA PRO A 328 15.24 6.55 25.54
C PRO A 328 16.56 7.27 25.24
N ASP A 329 16.72 8.47 25.82
CA ASP A 329 17.95 9.25 25.69
C ASP A 329 19.10 8.54 26.43
N GLN A 330 19.75 7.62 25.72
CA GLN A 330 20.85 6.79 26.22
C GLN A 330 22.14 7.07 25.46
N MET A 331 22.24 8.19 24.73
CA MET A 331 23.39 8.47 23.88
C MET A 331 24.71 8.44 24.67
N HIS A 332 24.76 9.04 25.86
CA HIS A 332 25.94 9.00 26.73
C HIS A 332 26.27 7.59 27.26
N SER A 333 25.27 6.86 27.77
CA SER A 333 25.50 5.51 28.32
C SER A 333 25.81 4.48 27.24
N THR A 334 25.36 4.70 26.01
CA THR A 334 25.65 3.83 24.85
C THR A 334 27.09 4.01 24.38
N VAL A 335 27.57 5.26 24.29
CA VAL A 335 28.96 5.55 23.91
C VAL A 335 29.94 5.04 24.97
N ASN A 336 29.60 5.13 26.26
CA ASN A 336 30.43 4.59 27.34
C ASN A 336 30.60 3.06 27.34
N ARG A 337 29.83 2.32 26.52
CA ARG A 337 30.03 0.87 26.32
C ARG A 337 31.19 0.57 25.37
N ILE A 338 31.70 1.58 24.66
CA ILE A 338 32.85 1.45 23.78
C ILE A 338 34.09 1.77 24.62
N GLY A 339 34.68 0.72 25.21
CA GLY A 339 35.98 0.78 25.86
C GLY A 339 36.98 -0.07 25.07
N ILE A 340 38.20 0.44 24.94
CA ILE A 340 39.37 -0.41 24.67
C ILE A 340 39.92 -0.72 26.05
N GLU A 341 39.82 -1.98 26.49
CA GLU A 341 40.55 -2.46 27.66
C GLU A 341 42.05 -2.37 27.44
#